data_AF-A0A1G1YWS3-F1
#
_entry.id   AF-A0A1G1YWS3-F1
#
_cell.length_a   1.000
_cell.length_b   1.000
_cell.length_c   1.000
_cell.angle_alpha   90.00
_cell.angle_beta   90.00
_cell.angle_gamma   90.00
#
_symmetry.space_group_name_H-M   'P 1'
#
loop_
_entity.id
_entity.type
_entity.pdbx_description
1 polymer ?
#
loop_
_entity_poly.entity_id
_entity_poly.type
_entity_poly.pdbx_seq_one_letter_code
_entity_poly.pdbx_strand_id
1 'polypeptide(L)'
;MVWSEKRVVIDEMRSQEGQSLAEIIVAVAIGAAILGSAATALIIMVRSGADAAKLQKGYDLAQKTIDNTRSFAEADWVSFYNLSPDSATSTFHLYTGGQTGGSSVLYASSTATSTTIDGTVYTYWFSAENVNRDSDTGAIVDSPAGIEDPSTQKVTAHVSWAVGTQIKEITVIQYLTRMRSFVTAFTDWSGGAYPAGGPITRPDNTYSSSSGTISTSTTGSITVTGESAPEYEGVVESRTFDTGFASGTTINSITWQGTKTGDNSVMFRIASSNSSTSTWDFKGDDGTSNSYYGPVIPNQPIPVKGIYHNNHRYFRYRIYLSKGGETVGPVVEAVTINWSL
;
A
#
# COMPACT_ATOMS: atom_id res chain seq x y z
N MET A 1 -63.10 -81.27 -43.67
CA MET A 1 -63.33 -80.44 -42.47
C MET A 1 -62.08 -79.59 -42.28
N VAL A 2 -62.29 -78.30 -42.01
CA VAL A 2 -61.32 -77.27 -41.59
C VAL A 2 -60.49 -76.57 -42.69
N TRP A 3 -60.75 -75.25 -42.75
CA TRP A 3 -60.05 -74.17 -43.44
C TRP A 3 -58.71 -73.80 -42.77
N SER A 4 -57.76 -73.22 -43.52
CA SER A 4 -56.95 -72.09 -43.03
C SER A 4 -56.22 -71.40 -44.18
N GLU A 5 -56.53 -70.12 -44.37
CA GLU A 5 -55.81 -69.19 -45.25
C GLU A 5 -54.36 -68.97 -44.81
N LYS A 6 -53.50 -68.64 -45.77
CA LYS A 6 -52.48 -67.59 -45.59
C LYS A 6 -52.12 -66.96 -46.94
N ARG A 7 -52.70 -65.79 -47.21
CA ARG A 7 -52.14 -64.77 -48.10
C ARG A 7 -50.89 -64.19 -47.45
N VAL A 8 -49.75 -64.19 -48.14
CA VAL A 8 -48.71 -63.17 -47.98
C VAL A 8 -48.15 -62.84 -49.36
N VAL A 9 -48.66 -61.74 -49.90
CA VAL A 9 -47.99 -60.68 -50.69
C VAL A 9 -46.88 -61.13 -51.64
N ILE A 10 -47.20 -61.11 -52.94
CA ILE A 10 -46.22 -60.81 -54.00
C ILE A 10 -46.04 -59.29 -53.95
N ASP A 11 -44.86 -58.79 -53.55
CA ASP A 11 -44.45 -57.45 -53.95
C ASP A 11 -42.92 -57.33 -54.09
N GLU A 12 -42.54 -56.91 -55.30
CA GLU A 12 -41.26 -56.31 -55.73
C GLU A 12 -39.92 -56.89 -55.24
N MET A 13 -39.42 -57.92 -55.94
CA MET A 13 -37.97 -58.00 -56.21
C MET A 13 -37.65 -57.22 -57.49
N ARG A 14 -37.65 -55.89 -57.37
CA ARG A 14 -37.18 -55.00 -58.42
C ARG A 14 -35.65 -54.98 -58.37
N SER A 15 -35.01 -55.42 -59.46
CA SER A 15 -33.57 -55.33 -59.73
C SER A 15 -32.96 -54.02 -59.18
N GLN A 16 -31.98 -54.13 -58.31
CA GLN A 16 -31.23 -53.01 -57.72
C GLN A 16 -29.75 -53.01 -58.15
N GLU A 17 -29.48 -53.13 -59.45
CA GLU A 17 -28.09 -53.02 -59.95
C GLU A 17 -27.53 -51.58 -59.91
N GLY A 18 -28.30 -50.61 -59.39
CA GLY A 18 -27.88 -49.21 -59.17
C GLY A 18 -27.83 -48.75 -57.71
N GLN A 19 -28.30 -49.52 -56.73
CA GLN A 19 -28.36 -49.07 -55.32
C GLN A 19 -27.03 -49.19 -54.57
N SER A 20 -26.19 -50.17 -54.90
CA SER A 20 -24.89 -50.35 -54.24
C SER A 20 -23.92 -49.18 -54.47
N LEU A 21 -23.89 -48.62 -55.68
CA LEU A 21 -23.03 -47.46 -55.99
C LEU A 21 -23.51 -46.20 -55.26
N ALA A 22 -24.82 -45.98 -55.21
CA ALA A 22 -25.42 -44.86 -54.49
C ALA A 22 -25.18 -44.97 -52.97
N GLU A 23 -25.28 -46.16 -52.41
CA GLU A 23 -25.04 -46.44 -50.99
C GLU A 23 -23.57 -46.20 -50.59
N ILE A 24 -22.61 -46.62 -51.42
CA ILE A 24 -21.18 -46.35 -51.19
C ILE A 24 -20.89 -44.86 -51.28
N ILE A 25 -21.45 -44.14 -52.25
CA ILE A 25 -21.27 -42.69 -52.37
C ILE A 25 -21.84 -41.96 -51.15
N VAL A 26 -23.03 -42.35 -50.68
CA VAL A 26 -23.66 -41.78 -49.48
C VAL A 26 -22.83 -42.11 -48.23
N ALA A 27 -22.34 -43.34 -48.08
CA ALA A 27 -21.50 -43.74 -46.97
C ALA A 27 -20.17 -42.96 -46.94
N VAL A 28 -19.54 -42.76 -48.10
CA VAL A 28 -18.31 -41.96 -48.22
C VAL A 28 -18.60 -40.48 -47.96
N ALA A 29 -19.72 -39.95 -48.44
CA ALA A 29 -20.12 -38.56 -48.19
C ALA A 29 -20.38 -38.29 -46.70
N ILE A 30 -21.08 -39.21 -46.02
CA ILE A 30 -21.31 -39.13 -44.56
C ILE A 30 -19.99 -39.28 -43.81
N GLY A 31 -19.15 -40.23 -44.21
CA GLY A 31 -17.81 -40.41 -43.62
C GLY A 31 -16.94 -39.16 -43.76
N ALA A 32 -16.94 -38.52 -44.93
CA ALA A 32 -16.23 -37.27 -45.17
C ALA A 32 -16.80 -36.11 -44.33
N ALA A 33 -18.12 -36.02 -44.19
CA ALA A 33 -18.77 -35.00 -43.35
C ALA A 33 -18.42 -35.17 -41.86
N ILE A 34 -18.42 -36.40 -41.35
CA ILE A 34 -18.05 -36.70 -39.96
C ILE A 34 -16.56 -36.42 -39.71
N LEU A 35 -15.67 -36.85 -40.62
CA LEU A 35 -14.24 -36.59 -40.47
C LEU A 35 -13.92 -35.09 -40.56
N GLY A 36 -14.59 -34.36 -41.46
CA GLY A 36 -14.44 -32.91 -41.61
C GLY A 36 -14.90 -32.14 -40.37
N SER A 37 -16.05 -32.53 -39.79
CA SER A 37 -16.56 -31.91 -38.56
C SER A 37 -15.68 -32.25 -37.34
N ALA A 38 -15.21 -33.48 -37.20
CA ALA A 38 -14.31 -33.89 -36.13
C ALA A 38 -12.96 -33.15 -36.19
N ALA A 39 -12.35 -33.03 -37.37
CA ALA A 39 -11.12 -32.28 -37.56
C ALA A 39 -11.30 -30.79 -37.21
N THR A 40 -12.43 -30.19 -37.60
CA THR A 40 -12.75 -28.80 -37.27
C THR A 40 -12.91 -28.60 -35.76
N ALA A 41 -13.63 -29.52 -35.08
CA ALA A 41 -13.80 -29.48 -33.63
C ALA A 41 -12.46 -29.61 -32.87
N LEU A 42 -11.58 -30.51 -33.32
CA LEU A 42 -10.23 -30.65 -32.74
C LEU A 42 -9.40 -29.38 -32.92
N ILE A 43 -9.44 -28.74 -34.09
CA ILE A 43 -8.72 -27.48 -34.32
C ILE A 43 -9.24 -26.37 -33.39
N ILE A 44 -10.56 -26.26 -33.22
CA ILE A 44 -11.17 -25.28 -32.30
C ILE A 44 -10.77 -25.57 -30.85
N MET A 45 -10.79 -26.84 -30.43
CA MET A 45 -10.41 -27.24 -29.07
C MET A 45 -8.95 -26.94 -28.76
N VAL A 46 -8.04 -27.27 -29.68
CA VAL A 46 -6.60 -26.98 -29.52
C VAL A 46 -6.34 -25.47 -29.47
N ARG A 47 -7.00 -24.68 -30.33
CA ARG A 47 -6.89 -23.22 -30.29
C ARG A 47 -7.43 -22.64 -28.98
N SER A 48 -8.58 -23.10 -28.54
CA SER A 48 -9.18 -22.70 -27.26
C SER A 48 -8.26 -23.02 -26.07
N GLY A 49 -7.67 -24.21 -26.05
CA GLY A 49 -6.69 -24.60 -25.03
C GLY A 49 -5.41 -23.75 -25.06
N ALA A 50 -4.90 -23.44 -26.26
CA ALA A 50 -3.72 -22.59 -26.42
C ALA A 50 -3.98 -21.15 -25.96
N ASP A 51 -5.17 -20.60 -26.25
CA ASP A 51 -5.56 -19.26 -25.81
C ASP A 51 -5.79 -19.20 -24.29
N ALA A 52 -6.39 -20.24 -23.70
CA ALA A 52 -6.51 -20.36 -22.24
C ALA A 52 -5.14 -20.43 -21.55
N ALA A 53 -4.20 -21.21 -22.11
CA ALA A 53 -2.83 -21.28 -21.59
C ALA A 53 -2.10 -19.93 -21.67
N LYS A 54 -2.32 -19.16 -22.75
CA LYS A 54 -1.75 -17.80 -22.87
C LYS A 54 -2.35 -16.84 -21.84
N LEU A 55 -3.66 -16.94 -21.59
CA LEU A 55 -4.36 -16.13 -20.59
C LEU A 55 -3.82 -16.40 -19.18
N GLN A 56 -3.64 -17.67 -18.82
CA GLN A 56 -3.08 -18.05 -17.51
C GLN A 56 -1.69 -17.44 -17.28
N LYS A 57 -0.79 -17.56 -18.27
CA LYS A 57 0.55 -16.95 -18.20
C LYS A 57 0.50 -15.43 -18.10
N GLY A 58 -0.47 -14.80 -18.77
CA GLY A 58 -0.70 -13.37 -18.66
C GLY A 58 -1.06 -12.95 -17.23
N TYR A 59 -1.95 -13.71 -16.56
CA TYR A 59 -2.27 -13.49 -15.14
C TYR A 59 -1.09 -13.75 -14.22
N ASP A 60 -0.32 -14.82 -14.44
CA ASP A 60 0.88 -15.11 -13.66
C ASP A 60 1.89 -13.95 -13.74
N LEU A 61 2.07 -13.37 -14.94
CA LEU A 61 2.95 -12.23 -15.16
C LEU A 61 2.39 -10.93 -14.55
N ALA A 62 1.07 -10.71 -14.62
CA ALA A 62 0.42 -9.56 -13.98
C ALA A 62 0.58 -9.62 -12.45
N GLN A 63 0.36 -10.81 -11.86
CA GLN A 63 0.55 -11.02 -10.43
C GLN A 63 2.00 -10.82 -10.01
N LYS A 64 2.95 -11.37 -10.79
CA LYS A 64 4.39 -11.14 -10.55
C LYS A 64 4.74 -9.65 -10.63
N THR A 65 4.15 -8.91 -11.56
CA THR A 65 4.35 -7.46 -11.67
C THR A 65 3.86 -6.76 -10.41
N ILE A 66 2.67 -7.10 -9.92
CA ILE A 66 2.12 -6.57 -8.67
C ILE A 66 2.99 -6.89 -7.45
N ASP A 67 3.46 -8.13 -7.32
CA ASP A 67 4.27 -8.55 -6.18
C ASP A 67 5.64 -7.84 -6.18
N ASN A 68 6.25 -7.67 -7.36
CA ASN A 68 7.47 -6.87 -7.50
C ASN A 68 7.22 -5.40 -7.17
N THR A 69 6.12 -4.81 -7.64
CA THR A 69 5.77 -3.42 -7.34
C THR A 69 5.52 -3.20 -5.85
N ARG A 70 4.84 -4.15 -5.19
CA ARG A 70 4.69 -4.15 -3.73
C ARG A 70 6.04 -4.21 -3.03
N SER A 71 6.92 -5.13 -3.43
CA SER A 71 8.27 -5.24 -2.83
C SER A 71 9.09 -3.95 -3.01
N PHE A 72 8.97 -3.27 -4.15
CA PHE A 72 9.61 -1.99 -4.39
C PHE A 72 9.03 -0.88 -3.49
N ALA A 73 7.71 -0.80 -3.37
CA ALA A 73 7.03 0.16 -2.50
C ALA A 73 7.34 -0.07 -1.00
N GLU A 74 7.50 -1.32 -0.57
CA GLU A 74 7.90 -1.68 0.81
C GLU A 74 9.36 -1.30 1.12
N ALA A 75 10.23 -1.29 0.10
CA ALA A 75 11.64 -0.99 0.27
C ALA A 75 11.88 0.52 0.47
N ASP A 76 11.22 1.36 -0.32
CA ASP A 76 11.23 2.82 -0.19
C ASP A 76 9.92 3.40 -0.76
N TRP A 77 8.95 3.59 0.14
CA TRP A 77 7.64 4.11 -0.24
C TRP A 77 7.74 5.51 -0.85
N VAL A 78 8.63 6.37 -0.35
CA VAL A 78 8.71 7.75 -0.84
C VAL A 78 9.24 7.81 -2.26
N SER A 79 10.22 6.95 -2.58
CA SER A 79 10.69 6.79 -3.96
C SER A 79 9.59 6.24 -4.89
N PHE A 80 8.78 5.29 -4.42
CA PHE A 80 7.63 4.77 -5.17
C PHE A 80 6.52 5.82 -5.37
N TYR A 81 6.18 6.55 -4.31
CA TYR A 81 5.14 7.57 -4.32
C TYR A 81 5.46 8.74 -5.26
N ASN A 82 6.73 9.09 -5.39
CA ASN A 82 7.20 10.18 -6.25
C ASN A 82 7.52 9.73 -7.70
N LEU A 83 7.11 8.53 -8.12
CA LEU A 83 7.22 8.14 -9.53
C LEU A 83 6.46 9.13 -10.42
N SER A 84 7.04 9.48 -11.57
CA SER A 84 6.47 10.48 -12.48
C SER A 84 6.47 10.00 -13.94
N PRO A 85 5.39 10.25 -14.71
CA PRO A 85 4.11 10.80 -14.25
C PRO A 85 3.35 9.80 -13.36
N ASP A 86 2.66 10.28 -12.32
CA ASP A 86 1.74 9.46 -11.51
C ASP A 86 0.32 9.64 -12.05
N SER A 87 -0.17 8.63 -12.78
CA SER A 87 -1.48 8.66 -13.44
C SER A 87 -1.88 7.27 -13.94
N ALA A 88 -3.17 7.10 -14.27
CA ALA A 88 -3.70 5.86 -14.87
C ALA A 88 -2.98 5.45 -16.16
N THR A 89 -2.35 6.41 -16.85
CA THR A 89 -1.64 6.22 -18.13
C THR A 89 -0.13 6.13 -17.95
N SER A 90 0.37 6.26 -16.72
CA SER A 90 1.77 6.08 -16.41
C SER A 90 2.22 4.66 -16.79
N THR A 91 3.45 4.54 -17.26
CA THR A 91 3.98 3.27 -17.74
C THR A 91 5.32 3.04 -17.08
N PHE A 92 5.34 2.15 -16.09
CA PHE A 92 6.54 1.78 -15.37
C PHE A 92 6.83 0.28 -15.47
N HIS A 93 8.10 -0.09 -15.51
CA HIS A 93 8.50 -1.46 -15.22
C HIS A 93 9.63 -1.47 -14.20
N LEU A 94 9.67 -2.55 -13.41
CA LEU A 94 10.75 -2.78 -12.47
C LEU A 94 11.82 -3.66 -13.09
N TYR A 95 13.07 -3.28 -12.87
CA TYR A 95 14.23 -4.06 -13.27
C TYR A 95 15.25 -4.08 -12.14
N THR A 96 16.06 -5.14 -12.10
CA THR A 96 17.21 -5.19 -11.19
C THR A 96 18.36 -4.39 -11.81
N GLY A 97 18.78 -3.33 -11.14
CA GLY A 97 20.00 -2.60 -11.50
C GLY A 97 21.25 -3.31 -10.98
N GLY A 98 22.43 -2.76 -11.26
CA GLY A 98 23.70 -3.32 -10.80
C GLY A 98 23.75 -3.56 -9.28
N GLN A 99 24.52 -4.56 -8.86
CA GLN A 99 24.62 -4.93 -7.45
C GLN A 99 25.31 -3.85 -6.63
N THR A 100 24.67 -3.37 -5.56
CA THR A 100 25.31 -2.58 -4.52
C THR A 100 25.48 -3.46 -3.29
N GLY A 101 26.73 -3.81 -2.94
CA GLY A 101 27.03 -4.59 -1.74
C GLY A 101 26.52 -6.04 -1.74
N GLY A 102 26.32 -6.66 -2.92
CA GLY A 102 25.87 -8.07 -3.03
C GLY A 102 24.36 -8.27 -3.05
N SER A 103 23.57 -7.20 -2.90
CA SER A 103 22.10 -7.24 -2.99
C SER A 103 21.62 -6.66 -4.33
N SER A 104 20.67 -7.36 -4.97
CA SER A 104 19.96 -6.84 -6.14
C SER A 104 18.92 -5.83 -5.67
N VAL A 105 18.98 -4.61 -6.20
CA VAL A 105 18.03 -3.53 -5.91
C VAL A 105 17.10 -3.36 -7.11
N LEU A 106 15.81 -3.19 -6.84
CA LEU A 106 14.80 -2.90 -7.87
C LEU A 106 14.79 -1.40 -8.16
N TYR A 107 14.74 -1.07 -9.45
CA TYR A 107 14.58 0.29 -9.96
C TYR A 107 13.37 0.35 -10.87
N ALA A 108 12.71 1.51 -10.89
CA ALA A 108 11.65 1.80 -11.84
C ALA A 108 12.20 2.48 -13.09
N SER A 109 11.72 2.06 -14.26
CA SER A 109 11.91 2.75 -15.54
C SER A 109 10.56 3.16 -16.08
N SER A 110 10.45 4.36 -16.64
CA SER A 110 9.22 4.93 -17.22
C SER A 110 8.89 4.38 -18.61
N THR A 111 9.00 3.06 -18.79
CA THR A 111 8.72 2.35 -20.04
C THR A 111 8.08 1.00 -19.74
N ALA A 112 7.37 0.44 -20.72
CA ALA A 112 7.00 -0.97 -20.68
C ALA A 112 8.21 -1.85 -21.02
N THR A 113 8.14 -3.12 -20.63
CA THR A 113 9.14 -4.13 -21.01
C THR A 113 8.45 -5.37 -21.53
N SER A 114 9.21 -6.31 -22.10
CA SER A 114 8.64 -7.53 -22.67
C SER A 114 9.43 -8.78 -22.30
N THR A 115 8.75 -9.92 -22.36
CA THR A 115 9.34 -11.25 -22.18
C THR A 115 8.69 -12.24 -23.13
N THR A 116 9.41 -13.29 -23.50
CA THR A 116 8.87 -14.36 -24.36
C THR A 116 8.63 -15.60 -23.52
N ILE A 117 7.38 -16.08 -23.49
CA ILE A 117 6.98 -17.30 -22.79
C ILE A 117 6.30 -18.21 -23.81
N ASP A 118 6.88 -19.40 -24.04
CA ASP A 118 6.42 -20.39 -25.02
C ASP A 118 6.11 -19.79 -26.40
N GLY A 119 7.05 -18.98 -26.91
CA GLY A 119 6.96 -18.35 -28.23
C GLY A 119 5.97 -17.20 -28.34
N THR A 120 5.27 -16.82 -27.26
CA THR A 120 4.42 -15.63 -27.21
C THR A 120 5.16 -14.50 -26.51
N VAL A 121 5.23 -13.33 -27.15
CA VAL A 121 5.79 -12.12 -26.55
C VAL A 121 4.70 -11.42 -25.74
N TYR A 122 4.98 -11.24 -24.45
CA TYR A 122 4.15 -10.49 -23.52
C TYR A 122 4.83 -9.17 -23.21
N THR A 123 4.11 -8.07 -23.36
CA THR A 123 4.52 -6.73 -22.92
C THR A 123 3.83 -6.44 -21.58
N TYR A 124 4.56 -5.98 -20.59
CA TYR A 124 4.05 -5.74 -19.25
C TYR A 124 4.62 -4.47 -18.62
N TRP A 125 3.80 -3.83 -17.80
CA TRP A 125 4.12 -2.61 -17.06
C TRP A 125 3.13 -2.46 -15.89
N PHE A 126 3.35 -1.46 -15.04
CA PHE A 126 2.36 -0.98 -14.09
C PHE A 126 2.17 0.52 -14.23
N SER A 127 0.97 0.99 -13.89
CA SER A 127 0.69 2.39 -13.62
C SER A 127 0.52 2.59 -12.11
N ALA A 128 0.86 3.77 -11.63
CA ALA A 128 0.61 4.22 -10.27
C ALA A 128 -0.28 5.46 -10.31
N GLU A 129 -1.17 5.58 -9.32
CA GLU A 129 -2.10 6.69 -9.16
C GLU A 129 -2.25 7.05 -7.67
N ASN A 130 -2.18 8.34 -7.35
CA ASN A 130 -2.56 8.85 -6.04
C ASN A 130 -4.04 8.59 -5.74
N VAL A 131 -4.30 8.31 -4.47
CA VAL A 131 -5.64 8.02 -3.95
C VAL A 131 -6.11 9.18 -3.11
N ASN A 132 -7.38 9.58 -3.26
CA ASN A 132 -8.01 10.56 -2.40
C ASN A 132 -8.97 9.88 -1.42
N ARG A 133 -9.10 10.47 -0.23
CA ARG A 133 -10.05 10.05 0.79
C ARG A 133 -11.02 11.16 1.15
N ASP A 134 -12.27 10.77 1.38
CA ASP A 134 -13.25 11.62 2.00
C ASP A 134 -12.84 11.94 3.45
N SER A 135 -12.90 13.22 3.85
CA SER A 135 -12.40 13.68 5.15
C SER A 135 -13.22 13.19 6.33
N ASP A 136 -14.49 12.87 6.10
CA ASP A 136 -15.46 12.59 7.16
C ASP A 136 -15.61 11.08 7.35
N THR A 137 -15.62 10.32 6.26
CA THR A 137 -15.83 8.86 6.23
C THR A 137 -14.53 8.08 6.09
N GLY A 138 -13.46 8.70 5.60
CA GLY A 138 -12.20 8.02 5.27
C GLY A 138 -12.27 7.11 4.04
N ALA A 139 -13.40 7.08 3.33
CA ALA A 139 -13.61 6.27 2.13
C ALA A 139 -12.76 6.78 0.95
N ILE A 140 -12.32 5.85 0.09
CA ILE A 140 -11.61 6.21 -1.15
C ILE A 140 -12.60 6.88 -2.11
N VAL A 141 -12.18 8.00 -2.70
CA VAL A 141 -12.96 8.79 -3.67
C VAL A 141 -12.09 9.19 -4.86
N ASP A 142 -12.71 9.42 -6.02
CA ASP A 142 -11.99 9.84 -7.22
C ASP A 142 -11.65 11.34 -7.19
N SER A 143 -10.46 11.68 -7.70
CA SER A 143 -10.05 13.08 -7.90
C SER A 143 -11.02 13.82 -8.85
N PRO A 144 -11.36 15.10 -8.59
CA PRO A 144 -10.76 15.99 -7.58
C PRO A 144 -11.45 15.97 -6.21
N ALA A 145 -12.37 15.02 -5.95
CA ALA A 145 -13.01 14.92 -4.64
C ALA A 145 -12.03 14.39 -3.58
N GLY A 146 -12.33 14.69 -2.31
CA GLY A 146 -11.54 14.25 -1.16
C GLY A 146 -10.19 14.96 -1.02
N ILE A 147 -9.42 14.48 -0.06
CA ILE A 147 -8.06 14.91 0.24
C ILE A 147 -7.13 13.78 -0.16
N GLU A 148 -6.05 14.09 -0.87
CA GLU A 148 -5.02 13.13 -1.22
C GLU A 148 -4.51 12.39 0.04
N ASP A 149 -4.37 11.07 -0.06
CA ASP A 149 -3.78 10.20 0.95
C ASP A 149 -2.34 9.82 0.55
N PRO A 150 -1.30 10.45 1.14
CA PRO A 150 0.08 10.19 0.79
C PRO A 150 0.61 8.81 1.26
N SER A 151 -0.23 8.04 1.95
CA SER A 151 0.09 6.71 2.47
C SER A 151 -0.56 5.59 1.67
N THR A 152 -1.35 5.91 0.63
CA THR A 152 -2.00 4.93 -0.24
C THR A 152 -1.85 5.33 -1.72
N GLN A 153 -1.46 4.38 -2.56
CA GLN A 153 -1.51 4.54 -4.02
C GLN A 153 -2.20 3.35 -4.67
N LYS A 154 -2.92 3.60 -5.76
CA LYS A 154 -3.52 2.57 -6.59
C LYS A 154 -2.50 2.18 -7.66
N VAL A 155 -2.25 0.89 -7.79
CA VAL A 155 -1.39 0.30 -8.80
C VAL A 155 -2.23 -0.54 -9.75
N THR A 156 -2.03 -0.37 -11.05
CA THR A 156 -2.61 -1.25 -12.05
C THR A 156 -1.48 -1.93 -12.81
N ALA A 157 -1.35 -3.25 -12.71
CA ALA A 157 -0.47 -4.02 -13.59
C ALA A 157 -1.20 -4.31 -14.90
N HIS A 158 -0.47 -4.13 -16.00
CA HIS A 158 -0.93 -4.36 -17.35
C HIS A 158 -0.08 -5.44 -18.01
N VAL A 159 -0.71 -6.38 -18.70
CA VAL A 159 -0.02 -7.39 -19.51
C VAL A 159 -0.75 -7.53 -20.82
N SER A 160 -0.05 -7.33 -21.94
CA SER A 160 -0.60 -7.45 -23.28
C SER A 160 0.20 -8.38 -24.17
N TRP A 161 -0.47 -9.06 -25.10
CA TRP A 161 0.15 -9.94 -26.10
C TRP A 161 -0.68 -9.98 -27.38
N ALA A 162 -0.02 -10.32 -28.49
CA ALA A 162 -0.69 -10.44 -29.78
C ALA A 162 -1.39 -11.81 -29.92
N VAL A 163 -2.61 -11.80 -30.45
CA VAL A 163 -3.37 -12.97 -30.91
C VAL A 163 -3.84 -12.69 -32.34
N GLY A 164 -3.07 -13.18 -33.32
CA GLY A 164 -3.27 -12.83 -34.72
C GLY A 164 -3.00 -11.33 -34.95
N THR A 165 -4.01 -10.59 -35.41
CA THR A 165 -3.93 -9.13 -35.62
C THR A 165 -4.45 -8.32 -34.42
N GLN A 166 -4.97 -8.99 -33.38
CA GLN A 166 -5.51 -8.33 -32.19
C GLN A 166 -4.49 -8.31 -31.06
N ILE A 167 -4.54 -7.28 -30.22
CA ILE A 167 -3.83 -7.25 -28.94
C ILE A 167 -4.84 -7.60 -27.85
N LYS A 168 -4.51 -8.62 -27.06
CA LYS A 168 -5.21 -8.94 -25.81
C LYS A 168 -4.48 -8.27 -24.66
N GLU A 169 -5.23 -7.85 -23.64
CA GLU A 169 -4.69 -7.23 -22.44
C GLU A 169 -5.42 -7.75 -21.20
N ILE A 170 -4.67 -7.91 -20.11
CA ILE A 170 -5.16 -8.18 -18.76
C ILE A 170 -4.70 -7.02 -17.89
N THR A 171 -5.59 -6.58 -16.99
CA THR A 171 -5.26 -5.65 -15.92
C THR A 171 -5.53 -6.26 -14.55
N VAL A 172 -4.65 -5.98 -13.59
CA VAL A 172 -4.81 -6.35 -12.18
C VAL A 172 -4.60 -5.10 -11.34
N ILE A 173 -5.60 -4.72 -10.56
CA ILE A 173 -5.56 -3.53 -9.71
C ILE A 173 -5.25 -3.95 -8.27
N GLN A 174 -4.36 -3.21 -7.61
CA GLN A 174 -4.13 -3.31 -6.18
C GLN A 174 -3.89 -1.94 -5.57
N TYR A 175 -4.45 -1.72 -4.37
CA TYR A 175 -4.07 -0.58 -3.52
C TYR A 175 -2.89 -0.99 -2.65
N LEU A 176 -1.81 -0.23 -2.74
CA LEU A 176 -0.64 -0.38 -1.86
C LEU A 176 -0.70 0.69 -0.79
N THR A 177 -0.21 0.37 0.41
CA THR A 177 -0.11 1.30 1.53
C THR A 177 1.27 1.21 2.17
N ARG A 178 1.72 2.31 2.79
CA ARG A 178 2.88 2.27 3.70
C ARG A 178 2.66 1.22 4.79
N MET A 179 3.53 0.23 4.87
CA MET A 179 3.33 -0.90 5.80
C MET A 179 4.51 -1.15 6.74
N ARG A 180 5.68 -0.59 6.45
CA ARG A 180 6.87 -0.81 7.28
C ARG A 180 6.93 0.23 8.39
N SER A 181 6.46 -0.17 9.57
CA SER A 181 6.41 0.70 10.74
C SER A 181 7.56 0.48 11.72
N PHE A 182 7.93 1.55 12.41
CA PHE A 182 8.94 1.62 13.44
C PHE A 182 8.37 2.30 14.67
N VAL A 183 8.98 2.04 15.81
CA VAL A 183 8.62 2.64 17.10
C VAL A 183 9.86 3.13 17.80
N THR A 184 9.75 4.29 18.43
CA THR A 184 10.77 4.81 19.34
C THR A 184 10.10 5.35 20.59
N ALA A 185 10.71 5.11 21.76
CA ALA A 185 10.18 5.51 23.05
C ALA A 185 11.21 6.38 23.78
N PHE A 186 10.81 7.61 24.11
CA PHE A 186 11.55 8.54 24.94
C PHE A 186 11.08 8.33 26.37
N THR A 187 11.97 7.86 27.23
CA THR A 187 11.63 7.39 28.58
C THR A 187 12.47 8.05 29.66
N ASP A 188 13.27 9.08 29.32
CA ASP A 188 14.08 9.81 30.28
C ASP A 188 14.37 11.22 29.77
N TRP A 189 14.33 12.19 30.68
CA TRP A 189 14.60 13.61 30.43
C TRP A 189 15.51 14.23 31.50
N SER A 190 16.07 13.40 32.39
CA SER A 190 16.89 13.82 33.53
C SER A 190 18.28 14.35 33.15
N GLY A 191 18.72 14.15 31.90
CA GLY A 191 19.95 14.72 31.34
C GLY A 191 19.88 16.22 31.07
N GLY A 192 18.68 16.82 31.12
CA GLY A 192 18.50 18.27 30.98
C GLY A 192 18.49 18.80 29.55
N ALA A 193 18.46 20.13 29.44
CA ALA A 193 18.41 20.82 28.16
C ALA A 193 19.76 20.78 27.43
N TYR A 194 19.76 20.33 26.17
CA TYR A 194 20.90 20.30 25.27
C TYR A 194 20.53 20.85 23.87
N PRO A 195 20.30 22.17 23.75
CA PRO A 195 19.83 22.80 22.50
C PRO A 195 20.87 22.76 21.37
N ALA A 196 22.16 22.66 21.71
CA ALA A 196 23.26 22.66 20.74
C ALA A 196 23.57 21.27 20.15
N GLY A 197 22.95 20.20 20.65
CA GLY A 197 23.24 18.87 20.14
C GLY A 197 22.59 18.62 18.78
N GLY A 198 23.29 17.92 17.89
CA GLY A 198 22.74 17.47 16.60
C GLY A 198 21.64 16.41 16.73
N PRO A 199 21.10 15.93 15.60
CA PRO A 199 20.08 14.89 15.59
C PRO A 199 20.53 13.59 16.25
N ILE A 200 19.59 12.90 16.89
CA ILE A 200 19.80 11.60 17.52
C ILE A 200 19.02 10.52 16.77
N THR A 201 19.60 9.34 16.59
CA THR A 201 18.93 8.17 15.98
C THR A 201 18.38 7.20 17.02
N ARG A 202 18.68 7.44 18.29
CA ARG A 202 18.19 6.67 19.44
C ARG A 202 17.85 7.66 20.55
N PRO A 203 16.73 7.46 21.28
CA PRO A 203 16.41 8.29 22.43
C PRO A 203 17.56 8.30 23.44
N ASP A 204 17.90 9.50 23.92
CA ASP A 204 18.77 9.73 25.06
C ASP A 204 17.98 10.38 26.20
N ASN A 205 18.65 10.80 27.26
CA ASN A 205 18.02 11.43 28.42
C ASN A 205 17.94 12.97 28.34
N THR A 206 18.21 13.57 27.18
CA THR A 206 18.28 15.02 27.00
C THR A 206 17.09 15.54 26.18
N TYR A 207 16.86 16.85 26.22
CA TYR A 207 15.81 17.53 25.46
C TYR A 207 16.32 18.86 24.87
N SER A 208 15.60 19.46 23.91
CA SER A 208 16.06 20.70 23.28
C SER A 208 15.85 21.91 24.19
N SER A 209 14.67 22.04 24.77
CA SER A 209 14.33 23.13 25.70
C SER A 209 13.17 22.73 26.61
N SER A 210 13.05 23.42 27.74
CA SER A 210 11.90 23.35 28.64
C SER A 210 11.52 24.76 29.10
N SER A 211 10.25 24.98 29.37
CA SER A 211 9.73 26.24 29.92
C SER A 211 8.56 26.00 30.86
N GLY A 212 8.18 27.03 31.63
CA GLY A 212 7.18 26.89 32.68
C GLY A 212 7.69 26.12 33.88
N THR A 213 6.78 25.53 34.67
CA THR A 213 7.10 24.86 35.94
C THR A 213 7.32 23.36 35.79
N ILE A 214 8.10 22.96 34.77
CA ILE A 214 8.47 21.57 34.56
C ILE A 214 9.58 21.11 35.51
N SER A 215 9.43 19.91 36.08
CA SER A 215 10.51 19.13 36.67
C SER A 215 10.80 17.89 35.83
N THR A 216 12.08 17.71 35.50
CA THR A 216 12.65 16.50 34.89
C THR A 216 13.70 15.85 35.81
N SER A 217 13.78 16.28 37.06
CA SER A 217 14.83 15.87 38.01
C SER A 217 14.76 14.40 38.40
N THR A 218 13.57 13.81 38.38
CA THR A 218 13.37 12.38 38.61
C THR A 218 13.55 11.63 37.30
N THR A 219 14.54 10.74 37.25
CA THR A 219 14.80 9.85 36.11
C THR A 219 13.53 9.19 35.61
N GLY A 220 13.33 9.27 34.29
CA GLY A 220 12.19 8.68 33.63
C GLY A 220 10.84 9.32 33.92
N SER A 221 10.83 10.59 34.32
CA SER A 221 9.57 11.31 34.48
C SER A 221 9.69 12.80 34.12
N ILE A 222 8.59 13.32 33.58
CA ILE A 222 8.32 14.75 33.46
C ILE A 222 7.06 15.04 34.26
N THR A 223 7.10 16.08 35.10
CA THR A 223 5.91 16.55 35.82
C THR A 223 5.90 18.07 35.96
N VAL A 224 4.76 18.62 36.37
CA VAL A 224 4.58 20.05 36.68
C VAL A 224 4.65 20.23 38.20
N THR A 225 5.42 21.22 38.66
CA THR A 225 5.72 21.44 40.09
C THR A 225 5.10 22.70 40.69
N GLY A 226 4.32 23.47 39.92
CA GLY A 226 3.70 24.71 40.40
C GLY A 226 2.71 24.55 41.55
N GLU A 227 2.70 25.56 42.43
CA GLU A 227 1.85 25.63 43.63
C GLU A 227 0.59 26.50 43.44
N SER A 228 0.52 27.37 42.41
CA SER A 228 -0.67 28.16 42.06
C SER A 228 -0.74 28.56 40.57
N ALA A 229 -1.93 28.88 40.04
CA ALA A 229 -2.09 29.36 38.66
C ALA A 229 -1.54 30.80 38.50
N PRO A 230 -0.97 31.20 37.33
CA PRO A 230 -0.88 30.49 36.05
C PRO A 230 0.31 29.51 35.96
N GLU A 231 1.01 29.26 37.06
CA GLU A 231 2.24 28.47 37.15
C GLU A 231 1.99 26.95 37.07
N TYR A 232 0.83 26.53 36.58
CA TYR A 232 0.43 25.14 36.41
C TYR A 232 0.73 24.58 35.03
N GLU A 233 1.45 25.32 34.19
CA GLU A 233 1.75 24.90 32.83
C GLU A 233 3.25 24.80 32.58
N GLY A 234 3.61 23.81 31.77
CA GLY A 234 4.98 23.56 31.41
C GLY A 234 5.12 22.88 30.07
N VAL A 235 6.23 23.15 29.39
CA VAL A 235 6.52 22.61 28.06
C VAL A 235 7.90 21.96 28.06
N VAL A 236 7.99 20.79 27.43
CA VAL A 236 9.27 20.15 27.08
C VAL A 236 9.31 19.90 25.59
N GLU A 237 10.34 20.41 24.92
CA GLU A 237 10.62 20.15 23.51
C GLU A 237 11.71 19.09 23.36
N SER A 238 11.40 18.03 22.62
CA SER A 238 12.33 16.91 22.38
C SER A 238 13.59 17.35 21.62
N ARG A 239 14.63 16.50 21.68
CA ARG A 239 15.74 16.55 20.72
C ARG A 239 15.22 16.33 19.30
N THR A 240 15.97 16.74 18.29
CA THR A 240 15.72 16.33 16.90
C THR A 240 15.96 14.82 16.79
N PHE A 241 14.93 14.05 16.44
CA PHE A 241 15.09 12.65 16.10
C PHE A 241 15.33 12.50 14.60
N ASP A 242 16.36 11.74 14.22
CA ASP A 242 16.66 11.33 12.86
C ASP A 242 16.18 9.89 12.65
N THR A 243 15.24 9.71 11.74
CA THR A 243 14.72 8.37 11.39
C THR A 243 15.75 7.53 10.64
N GLY A 244 16.81 8.13 10.10
CA GLY A 244 17.82 7.48 9.28
C GLY A 244 17.40 7.27 7.82
N PHE A 245 16.16 7.60 7.46
CA PHE A 245 15.63 7.42 6.10
C PHE A 245 15.70 8.74 5.32
N ALA A 246 16.64 8.81 4.37
CA ALA A 246 16.90 10.01 3.58
C ALA A 246 15.69 10.47 2.75
N SER A 247 14.92 9.51 2.22
CA SER A 247 13.71 9.78 1.45
C SER A 247 12.55 10.30 2.32
N GLY A 248 12.66 10.19 3.65
CA GLY A 248 11.65 10.65 4.61
C GLY A 248 10.73 9.53 5.10
N THR A 249 9.88 9.88 6.07
CA THR A 249 8.95 8.97 6.76
C THR A 249 7.64 9.69 7.05
N THR A 250 6.65 8.96 7.55
CA THR A 250 5.38 9.51 8.02
C THR A 250 5.10 9.10 9.45
N ILE A 251 4.69 10.06 10.28
CA ILE A 251 4.33 9.79 11.67
C ILE A 251 2.87 9.30 11.73
N ASN A 252 2.66 8.15 12.34
CA ASN A 252 1.36 7.48 12.39
C ASN A 252 0.60 7.78 13.69
N SER A 253 1.31 7.71 14.82
CA SER A 253 0.69 7.95 16.12
C SER A 253 1.70 8.34 17.18
N ILE A 254 1.18 9.00 18.22
CA ILE A 254 1.89 9.28 19.46
C ILE A 254 1.11 8.65 20.62
N THR A 255 1.82 7.97 21.51
CA THR A 255 1.27 7.38 22.75
C THR A 255 2.12 7.87 23.90
N TRP A 256 1.53 8.03 25.08
CA TRP A 256 2.28 8.38 26.28
C TRP A 256 1.88 7.51 27.45
N GLN A 257 2.81 7.30 28.38
CA GLN A 257 2.62 6.53 29.61
C GLN A 257 2.83 7.42 30.83
N GLY A 258 2.18 7.08 31.93
CA GLY A 258 2.28 7.79 33.19
C GLY A 258 0.91 7.96 33.84
N THR A 259 0.75 9.03 34.61
CA THR A 259 -0.46 9.29 35.40
C THR A 259 -1.07 10.64 35.07
N LYS A 260 -2.41 10.66 34.94
CA LYS A 260 -3.24 11.85 34.81
C LYS A 260 -4.45 11.69 35.71
N THR A 261 -4.55 12.53 36.73
CA THR A 261 -5.68 12.59 37.67
C THR A 261 -6.51 13.84 37.43
N GLY A 262 -7.83 13.73 37.60
CA GLY A 262 -8.78 14.84 37.47
C GLY A 262 -8.56 15.69 36.22
N ASP A 263 -8.54 17.01 36.41
CA ASP A 263 -8.51 18.00 35.33
C ASP A 263 -7.11 18.30 34.79
N ASN A 264 -6.09 17.58 35.25
CA ASN A 264 -4.75 17.64 34.65
C ASN A 264 -4.78 17.28 33.17
N SER A 265 -3.91 17.89 32.36
CA SER A 265 -3.82 17.64 30.93
C SER A 265 -2.40 17.30 30.47
N VAL A 266 -2.31 16.42 29.48
CA VAL A 266 -1.09 16.12 28.73
C VAL A 266 -1.46 16.22 27.25
N MET A 267 -0.81 17.13 26.55
CA MET A 267 -1.09 17.48 25.15
C MET A 267 0.22 17.51 24.36
N PHE A 268 0.12 17.26 23.06
CA PHE A 268 1.30 17.21 22.19
C PHE A 268 1.16 18.12 20.98
N ARG A 269 2.29 18.64 20.52
CA ARG A 269 2.45 19.13 19.15
C ARG A 269 3.64 18.46 18.52
N ILE A 270 3.56 18.24 17.22
CA ILE A 270 4.60 17.55 16.47
C ILE A 270 5.13 18.49 15.40
N ALA A 271 6.43 18.44 15.16
CA ALA A 271 7.07 19.10 14.04
C ALA A 271 7.90 18.06 13.29
N SER A 272 7.94 18.17 11.97
CA SER A 272 8.68 17.26 11.09
C SER A 272 9.29 18.04 9.94
N SER A 273 10.48 17.66 9.48
CA SER A 273 11.21 18.38 8.44
C SER A 273 12.21 17.48 7.72
N ASN A 274 12.61 17.88 6.51
CA ASN A 274 13.79 17.32 5.82
C ASN A 274 15.10 18.04 6.17
N SER A 275 15.03 19.07 7.02
CA SER A 275 16.18 19.77 7.59
C SER A 275 16.22 19.60 9.10
N SER A 276 17.40 19.30 9.65
CA SER A 276 17.62 19.19 11.09
C SER A 276 17.88 20.53 11.78
N THR A 277 18.11 21.60 11.00
CA THR A 277 18.54 22.92 11.49
C THR A 277 17.55 24.04 11.17
N SER A 278 16.46 23.75 10.46
CA SER A 278 15.40 24.73 10.18
C SER A 278 14.63 25.08 11.45
N THR A 279 13.91 26.21 11.42
CA THR A 279 12.87 26.51 12.40
C THR A 279 11.81 25.40 12.39
N TRP A 280 11.46 24.91 13.57
CA TRP A 280 10.49 23.84 13.74
C TRP A 280 9.06 24.39 13.80
N ASP A 281 8.23 23.99 12.84
CA ASP A 281 6.79 24.31 12.82
C ASP A 281 6.01 23.22 13.57
N PHE A 282 5.63 23.51 14.82
CA PHE A 282 4.90 22.59 15.69
C PHE A 282 3.40 22.72 15.47
N LYS A 283 2.80 21.65 14.95
CA LYS A 283 1.38 21.57 14.60
C LYS A 283 0.63 20.63 15.54
N GLY A 284 -0.62 20.96 15.82
CA GLY A 284 -1.58 20.04 16.45
C GLY A 284 -2.41 19.27 15.43
N ASP A 285 -3.55 18.75 15.87
CA ASP A 285 -4.43 17.85 15.11
C ASP A 285 -5.16 18.52 13.95
N ASP A 286 -5.28 19.85 13.94
CA ASP A 286 -5.81 20.65 12.82
C ASP A 286 -4.74 21.19 11.85
N GLY A 287 -3.46 20.87 12.09
CA GLY A 287 -2.34 21.34 11.27
C GLY A 287 -1.86 22.77 11.57
N THR A 288 -2.45 23.44 12.56
CA THR A 288 -2.08 24.78 13.01
C THR A 288 -1.22 24.74 14.28
N SER A 289 -0.59 25.86 14.59
CA SER A 289 0.16 26.07 15.82
C SER A 289 -0.72 26.47 17.01
N ASN A 290 -2.05 26.38 16.89
CA ASN A 290 -3.01 26.72 17.96
C ASN A 290 -3.73 25.49 18.53
N SER A 291 -3.73 24.36 17.84
CA SER A 291 -4.33 23.11 18.30
C SER A 291 -3.33 22.15 18.94
N TYR A 292 -3.79 20.99 19.41
CA TYR A 292 -2.96 19.98 20.05
C TYR A 292 -3.48 18.58 19.74
N TYR A 293 -2.58 17.61 19.73
CA TYR A 293 -2.95 16.20 19.88
C TYR A 293 -3.22 15.92 21.36
N GLY A 294 -4.48 15.59 21.70
CA GLY A 294 -4.95 15.37 23.07
C GLY A 294 -5.89 16.47 23.59
N PRO A 295 -6.27 16.45 24.88
CA PRO A 295 -5.86 15.50 25.90
C PRO A 295 -6.46 14.10 25.68
N VAL A 296 -5.69 13.07 25.99
CA VAL A 296 -6.15 11.66 26.07
C VAL A 296 -5.62 11.01 27.34
N ILE A 297 -6.23 9.90 27.76
CA ILE A 297 -5.73 9.07 28.87
C ILE A 297 -4.40 8.37 28.50
N PRO A 298 -3.53 8.06 29.48
CA PRO A 298 -2.29 7.32 29.22
C PRO A 298 -2.55 5.95 28.57
N ASN A 299 -1.56 5.44 27.84
CA ASN A 299 -1.58 4.17 27.11
C ASN A 299 -2.61 4.08 25.96
N GLN A 300 -3.12 5.21 25.47
CA GLN A 300 -3.96 5.27 24.28
C GLN A 300 -3.19 5.93 23.12
N PRO A 301 -3.07 5.26 21.96
CA PRO A 301 -2.50 5.88 20.77
C PRO A 301 -3.38 7.02 20.26
N ILE A 302 -2.76 8.17 20.05
CA ILE A 302 -3.35 9.32 19.38
C ILE A 302 -2.94 9.26 17.91
N PRO A 303 -3.88 9.10 16.96
CA PRO A 303 -3.58 9.16 15.54
C PRO A 303 -2.99 10.53 15.18
N VAL A 304 -1.86 10.52 14.47
CA VAL A 304 -1.23 11.72 13.91
C VAL A 304 -1.65 11.83 12.46
N LYS A 305 -2.04 13.03 12.02
CA LYS A 305 -2.47 13.25 10.64
C LYS A 305 -1.25 13.31 9.73
N GLY A 306 -1.04 12.24 8.96
CA GLY A 306 0.10 12.10 8.06
C GLY A 306 0.28 13.29 7.11
N ILE A 307 -0.80 13.90 6.63
CA ILE A 307 -0.74 15.07 5.73
C ILE A 307 0.15 16.23 6.22
N TYR A 308 0.30 16.41 7.54
CA TYR A 308 1.17 17.46 8.11
C TYR A 308 2.61 16.99 8.38
N HIS A 309 2.83 15.68 8.39
CA HIS A 309 4.06 15.03 8.85
C HIS A 309 4.51 13.90 7.90
N ASN A 310 4.33 14.08 6.59
CA ASN A 310 4.61 13.09 5.56
C ASN A 310 5.90 13.40 4.80
N ASN A 311 6.65 12.36 4.42
CA ASN A 311 7.90 12.45 3.65
C ASN A 311 8.97 13.33 4.32
N HIS A 312 9.05 13.26 5.65
CA HIS A 312 10.03 14.00 6.44
C HIS A 312 10.98 13.06 7.17
N ARG A 313 12.29 13.34 7.07
CA ARG A 313 13.34 12.53 7.71
C ARG A 313 13.43 12.77 9.21
N TYR A 314 13.26 14.01 9.65
CA TYR A 314 13.46 14.41 11.03
C TYR A 314 12.14 14.79 11.69
N PHE A 315 12.02 14.55 12.99
CA PHE A 315 10.89 15.03 13.78
C PHE A 315 11.29 15.52 15.17
N ARG A 316 10.40 16.30 15.75
CA ARG A 316 10.38 16.72 17.16
C ARG A 316 8.96 16.63 17.70
N TYR A 317 8.84 16.48 19.00
CA TYR A 317 7.58 16.65 19.70
C TYR A 317 7.74 17.68 20.82
N ARG A 318 6.65 18.38 21.13
CA ARG A 318 6.48 19.18 22.34
C ARG A 318 5.42 18.54 23.20
N ILE A 319 5.74 18.38 24.48
CA ILE A 319 4.78 17.97 25.51
C ILE A 319 4.35 19.24 26.24
N TYR A 320 3.04 19.42 26.36
CA TYR A 320 2.41 20.45 27.17
C TYR A 320 1.73 19.76 28.34
N LEU A 321 2.13 20.10 29.55
CA LEU A 321 1.52 19.59 30.77
C LEU A 321 0.81 20.75 31.45
N SER A 322 -0.45 20.53 31.85
CA SER A 322 -1.15 21.48 32.71
C SER A 322 -1.77 20.82 33.94
N LYS A 323 -1.77 21.55 35.06
CA LYS A 323 -2.41 21.15 36.31
C LYS A 323 -3.75 21.86 36.46
N GLY A 324 -4.84 21.08 36.42
CA GLY A 324 -6.22 21.59 36.40
C GLY A 324 -6.77 21.96 37.77
N GLY A 325 -5.97 22.57 38.65
CA GLY A 325 -6.35 22.83 40.04
C GLY A 325 -6.20 21.63 41.00
N GLU A 326 -5.64 20.52 40.51
CA GLU A 326 -5.28 19.36 41.32
C GLU A 326 -4.18 19.70 42.35
N THR A 327 -3.89 18.80 43.30
CA THR A 327 -2.72 18.95 44.19
C THR A 327 -1.45 18.35 43.59
N VAL A 328 -1.60 17.27 42.84
CA VAL A 328 -0.52 16.56 42.13
C VAL A 328 -0.66 16.82 40.64
N GLY A 329 0.43 17.21 39.97
CA GLY A 329 0.46 17.41 38.52
C GLY A 329 0.46 16.08 37.75
N PRO A 330 0.19 16.09 36.44
CA PRO A 330 0.34 14.89 35.63
C PRO A 330 1.81 14.46 35.60
N VAL A 331 2.04 13.15 35.45
CA VAL A 331 3.37 12.56 35.30
C VAL A 331 3.43 11.86 33.95
N VAL A 332 4.40 12.21 33.12
CA VAL A 332 4.71 11.53 31.87
C VAL A 332 5.99 10.73 32.05
N GLU A 333 5.89 9.40 31.91
CA GLU A 333 7.01 8.46 32.10
C GLU A 333 7.61 8.03 30.76
N ALA A 334 6.79 7.98 29.71
CA ALA A 334 7.24 7.66 28.37
C ALA A 334 6.43 8.40 27.31
N VAL A 335 7.10 8.78 26.22
CA VAL A 335 6.46 9.21 24.97
C VAL A 335 6.92 8.25 23.87
N THR A 336 5.99 7.52 23.27
CA THR A 336 6.24 6.58 22.18
C THR A 336 5.68 7.13 20.89
N ILE A 337 6.50 7.19 19.85
CA ILE A 337 6.10 7.63 18.51
C ILE A 337 6.20 6.44 17.56
N ASN A 338 5.10 6.16 16.85
CA ASN A 338 5.05 5.22 15.75
C ASN A 338 5.13 5.98 14.42
N TRP A 339 5.96 5.51 13.51
CA TRP A 339 6.13 6.08 12.18
C TRP A 339 6.37 4.98 11.15
N SER A 340 6.13 5.25 9.88
CA SER A 340 6.31 4.30 8.78
C SER A 340 7.20 4.87 7.69
N LEU A 341 7.90 3.95 7.02
CA LEU A 341 8.54 4.20 5.73
C LEU A 341 7.46 4.28 4.66
#